data_AF-A0A1S9C6T1-F1
#
_entry.id   AF-A0A1S9C6T1-F1
#
_cell.length_a   1.000
_cell.length_b   1.000
_cell.length_c   1.000
_cell.angle_alpha   90.00
_cell.angle_beta   90.00
_cell.angle_gamma   90.00
#
_symmetry.space_group_name_H-M   'P 1'
#
loop_
_entity.id
_entity.type
_entity.pdbx_description
1 polymer ?
#
loop_
_entity_poly.entity_id
_entity_poly.type
_entity_poly.pdbx_seq_one_letter_code
_entity_poly.pdbx_strand_id
1 'polypeptide(L)'
;MIDWDYLINYTVDKIDDDRIRGGKVLYGRDLHTREIDRMLDRNEDALYLTKNNVGDAYLITTKGMLVFTRNSRREEYYDFYRDQITFLDFQSRSGRFDSDVEIIVEFNRGNNIVISIDMYYESVAKDIYYYFRDVKERQYNNNRPYNRDRDYSGHPDRY
;
A
#
# COMPACT_ATOMS: atom_id res chain seq x y z
N MET A 1 -0.29 0.37 -23.17
CA MET A 1 -0.14 -0.64 -22.11
C MET A 1 0.98 -0.12 -21.24
N ILE A 2 0.68 0.22 -19.99
CA ILE A 2 1.70 0.60 -19.02
C ILE A 2 2.64 -0.61 -18.90
N ASP A 3 3.94 -0.39 -19.02
CA ASP A 3 4.90 -1.47 -19.31
C ASP A 3 5.16 -2.25 -18.02
N TRP A 4 4.33 -3.26 -17.77
CA TRP A 4 4.45 -4.23 -16.68
C TRP A 4 5.87 -4.78 -16.55
N ASP A 5 6.52 -5.03 -17.69
CA ASP A 5 7.91 -5.48 -17.75
C ASP A 5 8.87 -4.43 -17.17
N TYR A 6 8.60 -3.14 -17.34
CA TYR A 6 9.44 -2.08 -16.78
C TYR A 6 9.47 -2.13 -15.26
N LEU A 7 8.33 -2.12 -14.56
CA LEU A 7 8.31 -2.08 -13.09
C LEU A 7 8.93 -3.35 -12.47
N ILE A 8 8.63 -4.52 -13.05
CA ILE A 8 9.16 -5.79 -12.56
C ILE A 8 10.67 -5.86 -12.75
N ASN A 9 11.18 -5.43 -13.90
CA ASN A 9 12.62 -5.46 -14.17
C ASN A 9 13.35 -4.34 -13.41
N TYR A 10 12.72 -3.19 -13.21
CA TYR A 10 13.34 -2.05 -12.53
C TYR A 10 13.70 -2.35 -11.06
N THR A 11 12.92 -3.18 -10.37
CA THR A 11 13.25 -3.67 -9.01
C THR A 11 14.37 -4.72 -9.00
N VAL A 12 14.54 -5.46 -10.10
CA VAL A 12 15.53 -6.53 -10.26
C VAL A 12 16.89 -5.98 -10.69
N ASP A 13 16.89 -5.04 -11.65
CA ASP A 13 18.08 -4.39 -12.21
C ASP A 13 18.87 -3.58 -11.17
N LYS A 14 18.32 -3.39 -9.97
CA LYS A 14 18.91 -2.61 -8.87
C LYS A 14 19.44 -3.49 -7.74
N ILE A 15 19.42 -4.82 -7.89
CA ILE A 15 19.97 -5.77 -6.93
C ILE A 15 21.39 -6.14 -7.33
N ASP A 16 22.33 -6.00 -6.40
CA ASP A 16 23.71 -6.49 -6.55
C ASP A 16 23.91 -7.91 -5.93
N ASP A 17 22.90 -8.47 -5.26
CA ASP A 17 22.94 -9.78 -4.58
C ASP A 17 21.90 -10.77 -5.14
N ASP A 18 22.39 -11.78 -5.88
CA ASP A 18 21.59 -12.83 -6.53
C ASP A 18 20.73 -13.67 -5.56
N ARG A 19 20.92 -13.54 -4.24
CA ARG A 19 20.11 -14.23 -3.22
C ARG A 19 18.77 -13.55 -2.98
N ILE A 20 18.60 -12.29 -3.40
CA ILE A 20 17.38 -11.51 -3.19
C ILE A 20 16.41 -11.74 -4.35
N ARG A 21 15.49 -12.68 -4.19
CA ARG A 21 14.49 -13.04 -5.22
C ARG A 21 13.29 -12.10 -5.28
N GLY A 22 13.00 -11.40 -4.17
CA GLY A 22 11.86 -10.48 -4.04
C GLY A 22 12.04 -9.12 -4.73
N GLY A 23 13.19 -8.82 -5.31
CA GLY A 23 13.46 -7.46 -5.81
C GLY A 23 14.00 -6.54 -4.71
N LYS A 24 14.69 -5.47 -5.11
CA LYS A 24 15.02 -4.37 -4.20
C LYS A 24 13.77 -3.52 -3.99
N VAL A 25 13.50 -3.12 -2.75
CA VAL A 25 12.48 -2.10 -2.47
C VAL A 25 13.02 -0.75 -2.90
N LEU A 26 12.33 -0.08 -3.82
CA LEU A 26 12.70 1.24 -4.31
C LEU A 26 11.87 2.31 -3.60
N TYR A 27 12.52 3.42 -3.23
CA TYR A 27 11.90 4.54 -2.54
C TYR A 27 12.65 5.85 -2.83
N GLY A 28 11.98 6.98 -2.62
CA GLY A 28 12.57 8.31 -2.83
C GLY A 28 13.04 8.52 -4.28
N ARG A 29 14.32 8.88 -4.47
CA ARG A 29 14.88 9.22 -5.79
C ARG A 29 14.75 8.11 -6.82
N ASP A 30 14.76 6.86 -6.38
CA ASP A 30 14.66 5.72 -7.29
C ASP A 30 13.28 5.64 -7.97
N LEU A 31 12.24 6.29 -7.42
CA LEU A 31 10.88 6.26 -7.95
C LEU A 31 10.56 7.37 -8.97
N HIS A 32 11.43 8.39 -9.10
CA HIS A 32 11.21 9.50 -10.02
C HIS A 32 11.67 9.14 -11.45
N THR A 33 10.91 8.25 -12.10
CA THR A 33 11.11 7.88 -13.49
C THR A 33 9.92 8.31 -14.34
N ARG A 34 10.16 8.60 -15.63
CA ARG A 34 9.09 9.03 -16.55
C ARG A 34 8.00 7.98 -16.68
N GLU A 35 8.36 6.71 -16.53
CA GLU A 35 7.45 5.58 -16.61
C GLU A 35 6.55 5.52 -15.38
N ILE A 36 7.09 5.67 -14.17
CA ILE A 36 6.32 5.71 -12.92
C ILE A 36 5.43 6.96 -12.89
N ASP A 37 5.96 8.13 -13.23
CA ASP A 37 5.20 9.39 -13.23
C ASP A 37 3.97 9.36 -14.16
N ARG A 38 4.00 8.56 -15.22
CA ARG A 38 2.86 8.36 -16.13
C ARG A 38 1.75 7.47 -15.57
N MET A 39 2.04 6.71 -14.51
CA MET A 39 1.10 5.81 -13.86
C MET A 39 0.34 6.48 -12.71
N LEU A 40 0.79 7.65 -12.27
CA LEU A 40 0.23 8.37 -11.12
C LEU A 40 -0.82 9.39 -11.57
N ASP A 41 -1.87 9.56 -10.76
CA ASP A 41 -2.81 10.66 -10.97
C ASP A 41 -2.15 12.02 -10.68
N ARG A 42 -2.81 13.10 -11.11
CA ARG A 42 -2.37 14.46 -10.76
C ARG A 42 -2.31 14.62 -9.23
N ASN A 43 -1.17 15.11 -8.73
CA ASN A 43 -0.89 15.28 -7.29
C ASN A 43 -0.86 13.95 -6.50
N GLU A 44 -0.43 12.87 -7.14
CA GLU A 44 -0.12 11.60 -6.50
C GLU A 44 1.38 11.33 -6.65
N ASP A 45 2.03 10.95 -5.54
CA ASP A 45 3.45 10.64 -5.52
C ASP A 45 3.66 9.15 -5.19
N ALA A 46 4.63 8.53 -5.86
CA ALA A 46 5.09 7.18 -5.54
C ALA A 46 5.93 7.19 -4.26
N LEU A 47 5.63 6.28 -3.34
CA LEU A 47 6.30 6.17 -2.04
C LEU A 47 7.23 4.96 -1.99
N TYR A 48 6.72 3.81 -2.45
CA TYR A 48 7.46 2.55 -2.46
C TYR A 48 7.12 1.75 -3.71
N LEU A 49 8.12 1.09 -4.29
CA LEU A 49 7.92 0.01 -5.26
C LEU A 49 8.60 -1.24 -4.71
N THR A 50 7.82 -2.29 -4.52
CA THR A 50 8.31 -3.59 -4.06
C THR A 50 7.75 -4.71 -4.92
N LYS A 51 8.37 -5.87 -4.85
CA LYS A 51 7.96 -7.08 -5.53
C LYS A 51 8.00 -8.25 -4.54
N ASN A 52 7.21 -9.29 -4.80
CA ASN A 52 7.26 -10.53 -4.04
C ASN A 52 7.99 -11.64 -4.83
N ASN A 53 8.23 -12.77 -4.17
CA ASN A 53 8.94 -13.90 -4.76
C ASN A 53 8.19 -14.60 -5.90
N VAL A 54 6.85 -14.43 -6.00
CA VAL A 54 6.05 -15.02 -7.09
C VAL A 54 6.02 -14.11 -8.34
N GLY A 55 6.49 -12.87 -8.21
CA GLY A 55 6.69 -11.93 -9.30
C GLY A 55 5.61 -10.87 -9.44
N ASP A 56 4.78 -10.69 -8.42
CA ASP A 56 3.84 -9.57 -8.35
C ASP A 56 4.58 -8.31 -7.88
N ALA A 57 4.23 -7.16 -8.46
CA ALA A 57 4.79 -5.86 -8.10
C ALA A 57 3.71 -4.97 -7.47
N TYR A 58 4.13 -4.17 -6.49
CA TYR A 58 3.28 -3.30 -5.70
C TYR A 58 3.90 -1.90 -5.71
N LEU A 59 3.21 -0.97 -6.38
CA LEU A 59 3.54 0.45 -6.34
C LEU A 59 2.61 1.13 -5.35
N ILE A 60 3.15 1.50 -4.20
CA ILE A 60 2.43 2.18 -3.12
C ILE A 60 2.63 3.68 -3.29
N THR A 61 1.53 4.42 -3.26
CA THR A 61 1.49 5.86 -3.53
C THR A 61 0.85 6.61 -2.36
N THR A 62 0.84 7.93 -2.45
CA THR A 62 0.12 8.80 -1.51
C THR A 62 -1.40 8.61 -1.48
N LYS A 63 -2.00 8.04 -2.55
CA LYS A 63 -3.46 7.93 -2.71
C LYS A 63 -3.97 6.50 -2.80
N GLY A 64 -3.10 5.54 -3.10
CA GLY A 64 -3.52 4.17 -3.35
C GLY A 64 -2.36 3.22 -3.48
N MET A 65 -2.66 2.06 -4.05
CA MET A 65 -1.69 1.05 -4.40
C MET A 65 -2.05 0.46 -5.76
N LEU A 66 -1.09 0.46 -6.68
CA LEU A 66 -1.19 -0.28 -7.92
C LEU A 66 -0.57 -1.65 -7.70
N VAL A 67 -1.33 -2.69 -8.02
CA VAL A 67 -0.92 -4.08 -7.91
C VAL A 67 -0.87 -4.69 -9.30
N PHE A 68 0.30 -5.23 -9.62
CA PHE A 68 0.59 -5.87 -10.89
C PHE A 68 0.80 -7.35 -10.63
N THR A 69 -0.21 -8.17 -10.94
CA THR A 69 -0.09 -9.62 -10.71
C THR A 69 0.47 -10.34 -11.94
N ARG A 70 1.49 -11.18 -11.74
CA ARG A 70 2.17 -11.89 -12.83
C ARG A 70 1.23 -12.79 -13.62
N ASN A 71 0.30 -13.45 -12.92
CA ASN A 71 -0.56 -14.47 -13.51
C ASN A 71 -1.67 -13.89 -14.37
N SER A 72 -2.17 -12.69 -14.05
CA SER A 72 -3.30 -12.12 -14.76
C SER A 72 -2.90 -11.09 -15.82
N ARG A 73 -1.65 -10.56 -15.76
CA ARG A 73 -1.23 -9.36 -16.49
C ARG A 73 -2.20 -8.18 -16.34
N ARG A 74 -3.00 -8.18 -15.26
CA ARG A 74 -3.92 -7.11 -14.92
C ARG A 74 -3.26 -6.20 -13.91
N GLU A 75 -3.46 -4.92 -14.15
CA GLU A 75 -3.19 -3.83 -13.23
C GLU A 75 -4.47 -3.58 -12.44
N GLU A 76 -4.37 -3.65 -11.12
CA GLU A 76 -5.45 -3.28 -10.23
C GLU A 76 -5.02 -2.11 -9.35
N TYR A 77 -5.75 -1.02 -9.46
CA TYR A 77 -5.59 0.13 -8.57
C TYR A 77 -6.57 0.02 -7.39
N TYR A 78 -6.02 0.18 -6.19
CA TYR A 78 -6.72 0.22 -4.92
C TYR A 78 -6.65 1.65 -4.38
N ASP A 79 -7.77 2.38 -4.44
CA ASP A 79 -7.86 3.79 -4.10
C ASP A 79 -8.17 3.95 -2.61
N PHE A 80 -7.25 4.52 -1.81
CA PHE A 80 -7.45 4.66 -0.37
C PHE A 80 -8.55 5.65 0.01
N TYR A 81 -9.15 6.40 -0.92
CA TYR A 81 -10.36 7.17 -0.63
C TYR A 81 -11.63 6.32 -0.73
N ARG A 82 -11.63 5.27 -1.55
CA ARG A 82 -12.81 4.46 -1.86
C ARG A 82 -12.75 3.06 -1.25
N ASP A 83 -11.57 2.46 -1.27
CA ASP A 83 -11.28 1.11 -0.83
C ASP A 83 -10.68 1.15 0.58
N GLN A 84 -11.52 0.89 1.58
CA GLN A 84 -11.13 1.03 2.99
C GLN A 84 -10.26 -0.13 3.44
N ILE A 85 -9.19 0.18 4.19
CA ILE A 85 -8.37 -0.85 4.82
C ILE A 85 -9.10 -1.39 6.05
N THR A 86 -9.65 -2.60 5.97
CA THR A 86 -10.42 -3.24 7.04
C THR A 86 -9.54 -4.03 7.99
N PHE A 87 -8.50 -4.68 7.46
CA PHE A 87 -7.54 -5.48 8.22
C PHE A 87 -6.11 -5.13 7.81
N LEU A 88 -5.20 -5.17 8.79
CA LEU A 88 -3.78 -4.91 8.59
C LEU A 88 -2.98 -5.70 9.63
N ASP A 89 -2.04 -6.52 9.16
CA ASP A 89 -1.17 -7.34 10.01
C ASP A 89 0.29 -7.34 9.50
N PHE A 90 1.22 -7.60 10.40
CA PHE A 90 2.65 -7.70 10.14
C PHE A 90 3.21 -8.97 10.76
N GLN A 91 3.72 -9.86 9.92
CA GLN A 91 4.25 -11.15 10.36
C GLN A 91 5.75 -11.21 10.10
N SER A 92 6.53 -11.52 11.14
CA SER A 92 7.93 -11.92 10.98
C SER A 92 7.99 -13.42 10.75
N ARG A 93 8.55 -13.83 9.62
CA ARG A 93 8.68 -15.23 9.21
C ARG A 93 10.16 -15.62 9.29
N SER A 94 10.70 -15.65 10.51
CA SER A 94 12.06 -16.16 10.74
C SER A 94 12.07 -17.69 10.56
N GLY A 95 12.30 -18.15 9.33
CA GLY A 95 12.59 -19.56 9.04
C GLY A 95 11.88 -20.13 7.81
N ARG A 96 12.70 -20.67 6.88
CA ARG A 96 12.37 -21.50 5.70
C ARG A 96 11.96 -20.83 4.38
N PHE A 97 11.70 -19.53 4.32
CA PHE A 97 11.32 -18.86 3.06
C PHE A 97 12.31 -17.76 2.65
N ASP A 98 12.34 -17.45 1.36
CA ASP A 98 13.18 -16.43 0.71
C ASP A 98 12.76 -14.98 1.08
N SER A 99 12.00 -14.77 2.16
CA SER A 99 11.52 -13.48 2.68
C SER A 99 11.45 -13.52 4.21
N ASP A 100 11.82 -12.41 4.86
CA ASP A 100 11.94 -12.34 6.32
C ASP A 100 10.64 -11.87 7.00
N VAL A 101 9.78 -11.17 6.26
CA VAL A 101 8.54 -10.57 6.78
C VAL A 101 7.43 -10.52 5.72
N GLU A 102 6.20 -10.39 6.19
CA GLU A 102 4.99 -10.25 5.37
C GLU A 102 4.09 -9.14 5.93
N ILE A 103 3.56 -8.31 5.04
CA ILE A 103 2.49 -7.35 5.34
C ILE A 103 1.21 -7.88 4.73
N ILE A 104 0.17 -8.05 5.54
CA ILE A 104 -1.16 -8.46 5.08
C ILE A 104 -2.10 -7.26 5.20
N VAL A 105 -2.70 -6.83 4.09
CA VAL A 105 -3.66 -5.74 4.04
C VAL A 105 -4.96 -6.20 3.38
N GLU A 106 -6.10 -5.94 4.02
CA GLU A 106 -7.42 -6.22 3.46
C GLU A 106 -8.10 -4.91 3.06
N PHE A 107 -8.60 -4.87 1.82
CA PHE A 107 -9.40 -3.78 1.28
C PHE A 107 -10.86 -4.20 1.16
N ASN A 108 -11.78 -3.35 1.58
CA ASN A 108 -13.21 -3.49 1.30
C ASN A 108 -13.58 -2.73 0.02
N ARG A 109 -13.81 -3.48 -1.06
CA ARG A 109 -14.19 -2.98 -2.40
C ARG A 109 -15.45 -3.68 -2.92
N GLY A 110 -16.53 -3.67 -2.12
CA GLY A 110 -17.75 -4.43 -2.42
C GLY A 110 -17.62 -5.94 -2.20
N ASN A 111 -16.40 -6.46 -2.19
CA ASN A 111 -15.95 -7.71 -1.59
C ASN A 111 -14.64 -7.44 -0.82
N ASN A 112 -14.35 -8.25 0.19
CA ASN A 112 -13.07 -8.15 0.91
C ASN A 112 -11.97 -8.78 0.07
N ILE A 113 -10.92 -8.01 -0.22
CA ILE A 113 -9.75 -8.44 -0.99
C ILE A 113 -8.54 -8.39 -0.07
N VAL A 114 -7.86 -9.53 0.08
CA VAL A 114 -6.66 -9.64 0.90
C VAL A 114 -5.43 -9.62 0.00
N ILE A 115 -4.48 -8.75 0.32
CA ILE A 115 -3.20 -8.62 -0.36
C ILE A 115 -2.10 -8.94 0.64
N SER A 116 -1.25 -9.89 0.28
CA SER A 116 -0.05 -10.24 1.04
C SER A 116 1.18 -9.75 0.27
N ILE A 117 2.05 -9.01 0.96
CA ILE A 117 3.30 -8.45 0.43
C ILE A 117 4.45 -9.05 1.23
N ASP A 118 5.10 -10.06 0.67
CA ASP A 118 6.33 -10.66 1.21
C ASP A 118 7.54 -9.76 0.93
N MET A 119 8.38 -9.53 1.94
CA MET A 119 9.55 -8.65 1.84
C MET A 119 10.78 -9.23 2.56
N TYR A 120 11.97 -8.90 2.04
CA TYR A 120 13.24 -9.29 2.66
C TYR A 120 13.72 -8.30 3.74
N TYR A 121 13.44 -7.00 3.56
CA TYR A 121 13.95 -5.97 4.45
C TYR A 121 12.94 -5.59 5.54
N GLU A 122 13.09 -6.13 6.75
CA GLU A 122 12.19 -5.89 7.88
C GLU A 122 11.99 -4.40 8.19
N SER A 123 13.05 -3.59 8.17
CA SER A 123 12.97 -2.16 8.46
C SER A 123 12.05 -1.42 7.50
N VAL A 124 12.23 -1.64 6.19
CA VAL A 124 11.42 -1.01 5.14
C VAL A 124 9.98 -1.54 5.17
N ALA A 125 9.80 -2.83 5.47
CA ALA A 125 8.47 -3.40 5.62
C ALA A 125 7.71 -2.78 6.80
N LYS A 126 8.39 -2.48 7.92
CA LYS A 126 7.78 -1.74 9.04
C LYS A 126 7.36 -0.34 8.64
N ASP A 127 8.17 0.37 7.85
CA ASP A 127 7.81 1.71 7.36
C ASP A 127 6.55 1.68 6.50
N ILE A 128 6.46 0.71 5.57
CA ILE A 128 5.26 0.50 4.75
C ILE A 128 4.04 0.12 5.61
N TYR A 129 4.23 -0.77 6.59
CA TYR A 129 3.17 -1.17 7.52
C TYR A 129 2.63 0.03 8.31
N TYR A 130 3.50 0.87 8.87
CA TYR A 130 3.07 2.07 9.59
C TYR A 130 2.36 3.06 8.68
N TYR A 131 2.79 3.19 7.42
CA TYR A 131 2.07 3.97 6.43
C TYR A 131 0.64 3.46 6.21
N PHE A 132 0.44 2.15 6.02
CA PHE A 132 -0.90 1.58 5.90
C PHE A 132 -1.74 1.77 7.17
N ARG A 133 -1.12 1.66 8.35
CA ARG A 133 -1.80 1.91 9.63
C ARG A 133 -2.30 3.35 9.70
N ASP A 134 -1.48 4.32 9.32
CA ASP A 134 -1.84 5.74 9.32
C ASP A 134 -2.93 6.05 8.29
N VAL A 135 -2.92 5.39 7.12
CA VAL A 135 -4.03 5.46 6.15
C VAL A 135 -5.32 4.94 6.80
N LYS A 136 -5.29 3.74 7.40
CA LYS A 136 -6.44 3.12 8.06
C LYS A 136 -7.01 4.00 9.19
N GLU A 137 -6.16 4.57 10.03
CA GLU A 137 -6.57 5.46 11.12
C GLU A 137 -7.22 6.75 10.59
N ARG A 138 -6.68 7.34 9.51
CA ARG A 138 -7.29 8.51 8.85
C ARG A 138 -8.66 8.18 8.25
N GLN A 139 -8.80 7.03 7.60
CA GLN A 139 -10.09 6.55 7.07
C GLN A 139 -11.12 6.38 8.20
N TYR A 140 -10.72 5.78 9.33
CA TYR A 140 -11.59 5.60 10.49
C TYR A 140 -12.02 6.94 11.11
N ASN A 141 -11.10 7.88 11.26
CA ASN A 141 -11.40 9.21 11.83
C ASN A 141 -12.32 10.05 10.93
N ASN A 142 -12.17 9.95 9.60
CA ASN A 142 -13.04 10.64 8.65
C ASN A 142 -14.45 10.03 8.59
N ASN A 143 -14.60 8.74 8.92
CA ASN A 143 -15.87 8.03 8.97
C ASN A 143 -16.59 8.10 10.32
N ARG A 144 -16.01 8.76 11.34
CA ARG A 144 -16.77 9.07 12.55
C ARG A 144 -17.86 10.06 12.14
N PRO A 145 -19.16 9.72 12.29
CA PRO A 145 -20.17 10.77 12.25
C PRO A 145 -19.76 11.76 13.33
N TYR A 146 -19.52 13.01 12.94
CA TYR A 146 -19.45 14.10 13.91
C TYR A 146 -20.69 13.93 14.78
N ASN A 147 -20.49 13.58 16.05
CA ASN A 147 -21.50 13.77 17.07
C ASN A 147 -21.81 15.27 17.00
N ARG A 148 -22.87 15.61 16.25
CA ARG A 148 -23.62 16.83 16.48
C ARG A 148 -24.21 16.62 17.86
N ASP A 149 -23.43 16.93 18.88
CA ASP A 149 -23.97 17.39 20.14
C ASP A 149 -24.87 18.57 19.77
N ARG A 150 -26.15 18.26 19.62
CA ARG A 150 -27.22 19.23 19.70
C ARG A 150 -27.16 19.73 21.14
N ASP A 151 -26.38 20.77 21.35
CA ASP A 151 -26.59 21.72 22.43
C ASP A 151 -27.98 22.35 22.24
N TYR A 152 -29.01 21.60 22.62
CA TYR A 152 -30.28 22.15 23.05
C TYR A 152 -30.04 22.75 24.43
N SER A 153 -29.38 23.91 24.47
CA SER A 153 -29.52 24.83 25.61
C SER A 153 -30.91 25.45 25.55
N GLY A 154 -31.92 24.64 25.87
CA GLY A 154 -33.27 25.07 26.18
C GLY A 154 -33.27 25.79 27.51
N HIS A 155 -33.09 27.10 27.47
CA HIS A 155 -33.56 28.03 28.51
C HIS A 155 -34.32 29.14 27.78
N PRO A 156 -35.60 29.31 28.15
CA PRO A 156 -35.87 30.36 29.12
C PRO A 156 -36.91 29.94 30.15
N ASP A 157 -36.48 29.76 31.39
CA ASP A 157 -37.34 30.06 32.53
C ASP A 157 -37.55 31.57 32.56
N ARG A 158 -38.79 32.01 32.30
CA ARG A 158 -39.26 33.34 32.70
C ARG A 158 -40.53 33.16 33.52
N TYR A 159 -40.39 33.48 34.81
CA TYR A 159 -41.46 34.00 35.65
C TYR A 159 -41.98 35.33 35.09
#